data_AF-A0A5C5BQN2-F1
#
_entry.id   AF-A0A5C5BQN2-F1
#
_cell.length_a   1.000
_cell.length_b   1.000
_cell.length_c   1.000
_cell.angle_alpha   90.00
_cell.angle_beta   90.00
_cell.angle_gamma   90.00
#
_symmetry.space_group_name_H-M   'P 1'
#
loop_
_entity.id
_entity.type
_entity.pdbx_description
1 polymer ?
#
loop_
_entity_poly.entity_id
_entity_poly.type
_entity_poly.pdbx_seq_one_letter_code
_entity_poly.pdbx_strand_id
1 'polypeptide(L)' 'MITEMKAGHLKDIDKPSEPFEVIGKIIPRYENENWTFTELLYEAPYLKSYQDEEDGELNFKTQ' A
#
# COMPACT_ATOMS: atom_id res chain seq x y z
N MET A 1 -8.22 -6.79 10.94
CA MET A 1 -8.19 -8.24 11.26
C MET A 1 -7.32 -8.89 10.18
N ILE A 2 -6.22 -9.55 10.55
CA ILE A 2 -5.38 -10.28 9.58
C ILE A 2 -5.91 -11.73 9.55
N THR A 3 -6.26 -12.23 8.38
CA THR A 3 -6.80 -13.58 8.18
C THR A 3 -5.77 -14.50 7.54
N GLU A 4 -5.81 -15.79 7.88
CA GLU A 4 -4.93 -16.81 7.31
C GLU A 4 -5.08 -16.93 5.78
N MET A 5 -3.94 -17.06 5.08
CA MET A 5 -3.90 -17.23 3.64
C MET A 5 -4.44 -18.60 3.23
N LYS A 6 -5.32 -18.65 2.23
CA LYS A 6 -5.90 -19.89 1.71
C LYS A 6 -5.31 -20.25 0.35
N ALA A 7 -5.34 -21.53 0.00
CA ALA A 7 -4.83 -22.02 -1.29
C ALA A 7 -5.43 -21.29 -2.52
N GLY A 8 -6.68 -20.84 -2.45
CA GLY A 8 -7.32 -20.05 -3.51
C GLY A 8 -6.73 -18.65 -3.72
N HIS A 9 -5.95 -18.11 -2.76
CA HIS A 9 -5.27 -16.82 -2.87
C HIS A 9 -3.86 -16.95 -3.46
N LEU A 10 -3.31 -18.17 -3.56
CA LEU A 10 -1.97 -18.40 -4.13
C LEU A 10 -1.88 -17.96 -5.60
N LYS A 11 -2.99 -17.99 -6.33
CA LYS A 11 -3.09 -17.54 -7.72
C LYS A 11 -2.89 -16.03 -7.91
N ASP A 12 -2.96 -15.28 -6.82
CA ASP A 12 -2.83 -13.82 -6.82
C ASP A 12 -1.42 -13.38 -6.41
N ILE A 13 -0.54 -14.34 -6.10
CA ILE A 13 0.90 -14.14 -5.87
C ILE A 13 1.60 -13.99 -7.24
N ASP A 14 2.58 -13.09 -7.34
CA ASP A 14 3.43 -12.84 -8.53
C ASP A 14 2.69 -12.46 -9.83
N LYS A 15 1.44 -11.98 -9.74
CA LYS A 15 0.77 -11.39 -10.90
C LYS A 15 1.44 -10.06 -11.28
N PRO A 16 1.51 -9.73 -12.60
CA PRO A 16 1.89 -8.40 -13.03
C PRO A 16 1.05 -7.38 -12.27
N SER A 17 1.70 -6.30 -11.87
CA SER A 17 1.07 -5.25 -11.07
C SER A 17 0.03 -4.50 -11.90
N GLU A 18 -1.15 -5.09 -12.06
CA GLU A 18 -2.26 -4.47 -12.79
C GLU A 18 -2.53 -3.09 -12.20
N PRO A 19 -2.73 -2.06 -13.04
CA PRO A 19 -3.07 -0.74 -12.55
C PRO A 19 -4.34 -0.78 -11.69
N PHE A 20 -4.30 -0.10 -10.55
CA PHE A 20 -5.42 0.05 -9.63
C PHE A 20 -5.72 1.52 -9.39
N GLU A 21 -6.99 1.81 -9.09
CA GLU A 21 -7.46 3.16 -8.80
C GLU A 21 -7.11 3.58 -7.37
N VAL A 22 -6.52 4.76 -7.23
CA VAL A 22 -6.21 5.39 -5.95
C VAL A 22 -7.17 6.56 -5.75
N ILE A 23 -8.04 6.44 -4.76
CA ILE A 23 -9.10 7.41 -4.45
C ILE A 23 -8.72 8.36 -3.30
N GLY A 24 -7.62 8.11 -2.61
CA GLY A 24 -7.25 8.84 -1.41
C GLY A 24 -6.04 8.25 -0.72
N LYS A 25 -5.80 8.69 0.53
CA LYS A 25 -4.76 8.16 1.40
C LYS A 25 -5.22 8.11 2.86
N ILE A 26 -4.65 7.16 3.59
CA ILE A 26 -4.75 7.07 5.04
C ILE A 26 -3.49 7.72 5.63
N ILE A 27 -3.67 8.64 6.57
CA ILE A 27 -2.59 9.22 7.37
C ILE A 27 -2.64 8.55 8.75
N PRO A 28 -1.76 7.58 9.04
CA PRO A 28 -1.71 6.96 10.35
C PRO A 28 -1.00 7.88 11.36
N ARG A 29 -1.43 7.85 12.61
CA ARG A 29 -0.78 8.50 13.75
C ARG A 29 -0.71 7.51 14.90
N TYR A 30 0.49 7.32 15.44
CA TYR A 30 0.71 6.54 16.65
C TYR A 30 0.96 7.48 17.83
N GLU A 31 0.15 7.37 18.87
CA GLU A 31 0.24 8.21 20.06
C GLU A 31 -0.35 7.45 21.27
N ASN A 32 0.27 7.57 22.45
CA ASN A 32 -0.20 6.92 23.68
C ASN A 32 -0.48 5.42 23.50
N GLU A 33 0.44 4.69 22.86
CA GLU A 33 0.32 3.25 22.56
C GLU A 33 -0.87 2.87 21.66
N ASN A 34 -1.52 3.86 21.04
CA ASN A 34 -2.68 3.66 20.19
C ASN A 34 -2.41 4.14 18.76
N TRP A 35 -2.83 3.33 17.78
CA TRP A 35 -2.89 3.74 16.39
C TRP A 35 -4.23 4.41 16.11
N THR A 36 -4.16 5.60 15.53
CA THR A 36 -5.29 6.32 14.95
C THR A 36 -5.00 6.60 13.48
N PHE A 37 -6.02 6.95 12.71
CA PHE A 37 -5.82 7.35 11.34
C PHE A 37 -6.81 8.42 10.91
N THR A 38 -6.44 9.19 9.90
CA THR A 38 -7.32 10.12 9.20
C THR A 38 -7.35 9.74 7.73
N GLU A 39 -8.54 9.69 7.15
CA GLU A 39 -8.73 9.46 5.72
C GLU A 39 -8.79 10.80 4.98
N LEU A 40 -8.09 10.87 3.85
CA LEU A 40 -8.18 11.98 2.91
C LEU A 40 -8.54 11.42 1.54
N LEU A 41 -9.72 11.79 1.04
CA LEU A 41 -10.15 11.47 -0.32
C LEU A 41 -9.63 12.53 -1.28
N TYR A 42 -9.23 12.11 -2.47
CA TYR A 42 -8.84 13.01 -3.55
C TYR A 42 -10.09 13.49 -4.31
N GLU A 43 -10.00 14.68 -4.92
CA GLU A 43 -11.10 15.23 -5.73
C GLU A 43 -11.37 14.37 -6.97
N ALA A 44 -10.33 13.75 -7.54
CA ALA A 44 -10.42 12.81 -8.63
C ALA A 44 -9.51 11.60 -8.37
N PRO A 45 -9.99 10.37 -8.59
CA PRO A 45 -9.13 9.20 -8.53
C PRO A 45 -8.07 9.18 -9.64
N TYR A 46 -7.00 8.41 -9.43
CA TYR A 46 -5.98 8.18 -10.46
C TYR A 46 -5.50 6.73 -10.47
N LEU A 47 -5.00 6.25 -11.61
CA LEU A 47 -4.43 4.91 -11.72
C LEU A 47 -2.97 4.88 -11.24
N LYS A 48 -2.64 3.86 -10.45
CA LYS A 48 -1.28 3.53 -10.02
C LYS A 48 -1.02 2.06 -10.35
N SER A 49 0.15 1.75 -10.86
CA SER A 49 0.69 0.39 -10.88
C SER A 49 1.86 0.32 -9.90
N TYR A 50 2.14 -0.85 -9.35
CA TYR A 50 3.47 -1.09 -8.79
C TYR A 50 4.44 -1.23 -9.96
N GLN A 51 5.64 -0.65 -9.85
CA GLN A 51 6.68 -0.90 -10.84
C GLN A 51 7.16 -2.34 -10.66
N ASP A 52 7.42 -3.04 -11.76
CA ASP A 52 8.16 -4.30 -11.69
C ASP A 52 9.52 -3.99 -11.03
N GLU A 53 9.89 -4.75 -10.00
CA GLU A 53 11.08 -4.50 -9.19
C GLU A 53 12.36 -4.49 -10.04
N GLU A 54 12.82 -3.32 -10.47
CA GLU A 54 14.25 -3.06 -10.69
C GLU A 54 14.73 -2.16 -9.54
N ASP A 55 15.24 -2.81 -8.49
CA ASP A 55 16.19 -2.32 -7.49
C ASP A 55 16.07 -0.83 -7.08
N GLY A 56 15.04 -0.54 -6.28
CA GLY A 56 15.05 0.63 -5.41
C GLY A 56 15.94 0.40 -4.20
N GLU A 57 17.27 0.54 -4.33
CA GLU A 57 18.17 0.71 -3.19
C GLU A 57 17.57 1.77 -2.25
N LEU A 58 17.12 1.34 -1.07
CA LEU A 58 16.66 2.19 0.01
C LEU A 58 17.84 3.04 0.50
N ASN A 59 18.07 4.18 -0.14
CA ASN A 59 18.97 5.21 0.33
C ASN A 59 18.39 5.89 1.57
N PHE A 60 18.52 5.25 2.73
CA PHE A 60 18.36 5.91 4.02
C PHE A 60 19.50 6.92 4.18
N LYS A 61 19.28 8.16 3.74
CA LYS A 61 20.12 9.28 4.18
C LYS A 61 19.70 9.65 5.60
N THR A 62 20.44 9.14 6.57
CA THR A 62 20.47 9.67 7.94
C THR A 62 20.96 11.12 7.88
N GLN A 63 20.18 12.03 8.47
CA GLN A 63 20.59 13.41 8.76
C GLN A 63 21.40 13.45 10.04
#